data_AF-A0A183F460-F1
#
_entry.id   AF-A0A183F460-F1
#
_cell.length_a   1.000
_cell.length_b   1.000
_cell.length_c   1.000
_cell.angle_alpha   90.00
_cell.angle_beta   90.00
_cell.angle_gamma   90.00
#
_symmetry.space_group_name_H-M   'P 1'
#
loop_
_entity.id
_entity.type
_entity.pdbx_description
1 polymer ?
#
loop_
_entity_poly.entity_id
_entity_poly.type
_entity_poly.pdbx_seq_one_letter_code
_entity_poly.pdbx_strand_id
1 'polypeptide(L)'
;LICYTMARIGRELGAYKLARDTLDRLGSLRVPPRLQRDVELMTVNIRAKPFSDADDLLPVCHRCGLNNPLTCGLSCIHCKTPFVHSFATFEVLPLVEFTVDASVPPDEAVKLVESEPPLSETNFSPFHAALKSGDVCLNADDLLRLEKAQVVVLKLPPPLKTRFLFNQMPSISVSKCTSCNKVFHSDDFEMAVLQEGHCPFCRSAQERSDNLASSFPDNSDTNSPTPEGWKAWLA
;
A
#
# COMPACT_ATOMS: atom_id res chain seq x y z
N LEU A 1 17.45 15.49 17.86
CA LEU A 1 17.88 14.10 17.58
C LEU A 1 17.45 13.64 16.19
N ILE A 2 16.18 13.84 15.80
CA ILE A 2 15.64 13.46 14.49
C ILE A 2 16.50 13.96 13.32
N CYS A 3 16.78 15.26 13.23
CA CYS A 3 17.62 15.81 12.15
C CYS A 3 19.04 15.25 12.14
N TYR A 4 19.64 14.99 13.32
CA TYR A 4 20.96 14.38 13.40
C TYR A 4 20.96 12.97 12.79
N THR A 5 19.98 12.15 13.19
CA THR A 5 19.83 10.78 12.67
C THR A 5 19.56 10.79 11.17
N MET A 6 18.68 11.68 10.70
CA MET A 6 18.33 11.82 9.29
C MET A 6 19.54 12.23 8.44
N ALA A 7 20.35 13.18 8.90
CA ALA A 7 21.60 13.57 8.23
C ALA A 7 22.62 12.41 8.19
N ARG A 8 22.77 11.66 9.28
CA ARG A 8 23.71 10.54 9.37
C ARG A 8 23.31 9.40 8.43
N ILE A 9 22.07 8.92 8.54
CA ILE A 9 21.54 7.83 7.71
C ILE A 9 21.48 8.26 6.24
N GLY A 10 21.03 9.49 5.96
CA GLY A 10 20.97 9.99 4.59
C GLY A 10 22.33 10.00 3.90
N ARG A 11 23.42 10.32 4.63
CA ARG A 11 24.78 10.21 4.10
C ARG A 11 25.21 8.78 3.78
N GLU A 12 24.85 7.83 4.64
CA GLU A 12 25.20 6.41 4.48
C GLU A 12 24.44 5.77 3.31
N LEU A 13 23.17 6.14 3.12
CA LEU A 13 22.32 5.62 2.04
C LEU A 13 22.51 6.34 0.68
N GLY A 14 23.27 7.45 0.65
CA GLY A 14 23.45 8.24 -0.58
C GLY A 14 22.34 9.27 -0.85
N ALA A 15 21.47 9.54 0.13
CA ALA A 15 20.55 10.69 0.13
C ALA A 15 21.29 11.98 0.52
N TYR A 16 22.22 12.42 -0.34
CA TYR A 16 23.12 13.53 -0.02
C TYR A 16 22.43 14.88 -0.05
N LYS A 17 21.44 15.10 -0.91
CA LYS A 17 20.69 16.36 -0.94
C LYS A 17 19.85 16.50 0.33
N LEU A 18 19.10 15.45 0.70
CA LEU A 18 18.38 15.40 1.98
C LEU A 18 19.33 15.66 3.16
N ALA A 19 20.50 15.01 3.18
CA ALA A 19 21.46 15.19 4.26
C ALA A 19 21.99 16.63 4.36
N ARG A 20 22.22 17.32 3.24
CA ARG A 20 22.60 18.74 3.23
C ARG A 20 21.51 19.61 3.82
N ASP A 21 20.29 19.50 3.30
CA ASP A 21 19.15 20.30 3.75
C ASP A 21 18.92 20.10 5.26
N THR A 22 19.14 18.87 5.74
CA THR A 22 19.04 18.53 7.16
C THR A 22 20.18 19.13 8.01
N LEU A 23 21.42 19.12 7.51
CA LEU A 23 22.58 19.72 8.19
C LEU A 23 22.46 21.25 8.25
N ASP A 24 21.97 21.88 7.18
CA ASP A 24 21.68 23.31 7.16
C ASP A 24 20.60 23.65 8.20
N ARG A 25 19.54 22.82 8.30
CA ARG A 25 18.53 22.96 9.35
C ARG A 25 19.13 22.78 10.75
N LEU A 26 20.02 21.81 10.96
CA LEU A 26 20.71 21.60 12.23
C LEU A 26 21.54 22.81 12.66
N GLY A 27 22.10 23.58 11.71
CA GLY A 27 22.82 24.83 11.99
C GLY A 27 21.97 25.89 12.68
N SER A 28 20.65 25.85 12.50
CA SER A 28 19.70 26.73 13.19
C SER A 28 19.21 26.21 14.55
N LEU A 29 19.61 25.00 14.95
CA LEU A 29 19.15 24.32 16.16
C LEU A 29 20.30 24.16 17.17
N ARG A 30 19.95 24.04 18.46
CA ARG A 30 20.94 23.76 19.50
C ARG A 30 21.34 22.27 19.47
N VAL A 31 22.55 22.00 19.01
CA VAL A 31 23.12 20.64 18.99
C VAL A 31 23.68 20.28 20.37
N PRO A 32 23.36 19.10 20.94
CA PRO A 32 23.98 18.64 22.19
C PRO A 32 25.51 18.53 22.06
N PRO A 33 26.31 18.92 23.08
CA PRO A 33 27.77 18.92 23.00
C PRO A 33 28.40 17.60 22.54
N ARG A 34 27.80 16.47 22.97
CA ARG A 34 28.24 15.12 22.57
C ARG A 34 28.14 14.82 21.06
N LEU A 35 27.28 15.54 20.33
CA LEU A 35 27.05 15.37 18.89
C LEU A 35 27.72 16.46 18.05
N GLN A 36 28.22 17.52 18.68
CA GLN A 36 28.68 18.72 17.98
C GLN A 36 29.82 18.43 17.01
N ARG A 37 30.87 17.73 17.47
CA ARG A 37 32.00 17.34 16.62
C ARG A 37 31.56 16.52 15.40
N ASP A 38 30.63 15.59 15.59
CA ASP A 38 30.16 14.73 14.52
C ASP A 38 29.33 15.54 13.49
N VAL A 39 28.44 16.42 13.95
CA VAL A 39 27.69 17.33 13.07
C VAL A 39 28.63 18.24 12.29
N GLU A 40 29.66 18.81 12.92
CA GLU A 40 30.66 19.67 12.25
C GLU A 40 31.40 18.90 11.15
N LEU A 41 31.86 17.68 11.44
CA LEU A 41 32.50 16.81 10.45
C LEU A 41 31.55 16.46 9.30
N MET A 42 30.29 16.11 9.59
CA MET A 42 29.29 15.82 8.57
C MET A 42 29.03 17.02 7.65
N THR A 43 28.91 18.22 8.20
CA THR A 43 28.70 19.48 7.48
C THR A 43 29.86 19.83 6.54
N VAL A 44 31.10 19.49 6.90
CA VAL A 44 32.24 19.67 6.00
C VAL A 44 32.25 18.57 4.93
N ASN A 45 32.13 17.31 5.34
CA ASN A 45 32.24 16.16 4.45
C ASN A 45 31.15 16.11 3.37
N ILE A 46 29.94 16.58 3.66
CA ILE A 46 28.83 16.57 2.70
C ILE A 46 29.08 17.49 1.49
N ARG A 47 29.98 18.47 1.61
CA ARG A 47 30.35 19.38 0.52
C ARG A 47 31.08 18.67 -0.63
N ALA A 48 31.74 17.55 -0.35
CA ALA A 48 32.43 16.75 -1.36
C ALA A 48 31.51 15.75 -2.10
N LYS A 49 30.23 15.67 -1.72
CA LYS A 49 29.24 14.75 -2.32
C LYS A 49 28.46 15.46 -3.45
N PRO A 50 27.73 14.73 -4.33
CA PRO A 50 26.86 15.35 -5.34
C PRO A 50 25.60 15.98 -4.74
N PHE A 51 25.01 17.00 -5.39
CA PHE A 51 23.77 17.68 -4.95
C PHE A 51 22.50 16.94 -5.40
N SER A 52 22.50 15.62 -5.27
CA SER A 52 21.39 14.73 -5.59
C SER A 52 21.28 13.63 -4.54
N ASP A 53 20.10 13.02 -4.46
CA ASP A 53 19.90 11.78 -3.72
C ASP A 53 20.04 10.60 -4.69
N ALA A 54 20.27 9.39 -4.17
CA ALA A 54 20.26 8.18 -4.98
C ALA A 54 18.86 7.91 -5.54
N ASP A 55 18.77 7.54 -6.83
CA ASP A 55 17.50 7.41 -7.54
C ASP A 55 16.58 6.34 -6.93
N ASP A 56 17.14 5.23 -6.44
CA ASP A 56 16.38 4.14 -5.80
C ASP A 56 15.70 4.55 -4.49
N LEU A 57 16.10 5.67 -3.89
CA LEU A 57 15.46 6.21 -2.70
C LEU A 57 14.27 7.12 -3.04
N LEU A 58 14.19 7.62 -4.27
CA LEU A 58 13.21 8.63 -4.64
C LEU A 58 11.82 8.00 -4.80
N PRO A 59 10.79 8.50 -4.11
CA PRO A 59 9.43 8.00 -4.30
C PRO A 59 8.92 8.27 -5.73
N VAL A 60 8.52 7.19 -6.39
CA VAL A 60 7.89 7.23 -7.72
C VAL A 60 6.41 7.56 -7.56
N CYS A 61 5.91 8.51 -8.35
CA CYS A 61 4.47 8.70 -8.46
C CYS A 61 3.86 7.74 -9.47
N HIS A 62 3.07 6.77 -9.00
CA HIS A 62 2.40 5.79 -9.87
C HIS A 62 1.34 6.37 -10.82
N ARG A 63 1.00 7.68 -10.69
CA ARG A 63 0.13 8.37 -11.64
C ARG A 63 0.88 8.97 -12.84
N CYS A 64 2.02 9.64 -12.61
CA CYS A 64 2.77 10.31 -13.69
C CYS A 64 4.11 9.64 -14.03
N GLY A 65 4.54 8.63 -13.28
CA GLY A 65 5.80 7.91 -13.46
C GLY A 65 7.05 8.70 -13.06
N LEU A 66 6.91 9.92 -12.53
CA LEU A 66 8.06 10.78 -12.19
C LEU A 66 8.51 10.57 -10.74
N ASN A 67 9.83 10.63 -10.53
CA ASN A 67 10.45 10.63 -9.22
C ASN A 67 10.19 11.95 -8.48
N ASN A 68 10.04 11.84 -7.16
CA ASN A 68 9.82 12.96 -6.27
C ASN A 68 11.01 13.10 -5.30
N PRO A 69 11.38 14.33 -4.90
CA PRO A 69 12.39 14.53 -3.87
C PRO A 69 12.00 13.84 -2.56
N LEU A 70 12.97 13.37 -1.77
CA LEU A 70 12.71 12.80 -0.43
C LEU A 70 12.02 13.77 0.55
N THR A 71 12.12 15.06 0.27
CA THR A 71 11.47 16.13 1.04
C THR A 71 10.05 16.44 0.53
N CYS A 72 9.53 15.71 -0.45
CA CYS A 72 8.15 15.88 -0.87
C CYS A 72 7.20 15.52 0.28
N GLY A 73 6.05 16.20 0.34
CA GLY A 73 5.02 15.87 1.30
C GLY A 73 4.27 14.59 0.90
N LEU A 74 3.00 14.51 1.29
CA LEU A 74 2.13 13.37 0.99
C LEU A 74 1.52 13.42 -0.42
N SER A 75 2.10 14.20 -1.34
CA SER A 75 1.59 14.37 -2.69
C SER A 75 2.73 14.59 -3.68
N CYS A 76 2.53 14.10 -4.90
CA CYS A 76 3.45 14.30 -6.01
C CYS A 76 3.66 15.79 -6.29
N ILE A 77 4.91 16.22 -6.46
CA ILE A 77 5.22 17.62 -6.76
C ILE A 77 4.80 18.01 -8.19
N HIS A 78 4.71 17.03 -9.10
CA HIS A 78 4.43 17.23 -10.53
C HIS A 78 2.93 17.24 -10.84
N CYS A 79 2.20 16.18 -10.47
CA CYS A 79 0.77 16.04 -10.78
C CYS A 79 -0.17 16.27 -9.59
N LYS A 80 0.39 16.57 -8.40
CA LYS A 80 -0.35 16.80 -7.14
C LYS A 80 -1.17 15.61 -6.61
N THR A 81 -1.09 14.45 -7.26
CA THR A 81 -1.73 13.22 -6.78
C THR A 81 -1.22 12.86 -5.38
N PRO A 82 -2.11 12.65 -4.39
CA PRO A 82 -1.73 12.18 -3.07
C PRO A 82 -1.08 10.79 -3.13
N PHE A 83 -0.05 10.58 -2.32
CA PHE A 83 0.57 9.27 -2.14
C PHE A 83 -0.22 8.44 -1.14
N VAL A 84 -0.50 7.20 -1.54
CA VAL A 84 -1.03 6.18 -0.65
C VAL A 84 0.14 5.31 -0.21
N HIS A 85 0.39 5.22 1.09
CA HIS A 85 1.52 4.45 1.61
C HIS A 85 1.03 3.14 2.24
N SER A 86 1.88 2.12 2.15
CA SER A 86 1.74 0.89 2.92
C SER A 86 1.85 1.22 4.41
N PHE A 87 0.88 0.78 5.22
CA PHE A 87 0.90 1.00 6.66
C PHE A 87 1.84 0.04 7.42
N ALA A 88 2.55 -0.84 6.71
CA ALA A 88 3.59 -1.70 7.27
C ALA A 88 5.00 -1.21 6.88
N THR A 89 5.23 -0.96 5.58
CA THR A 89 6.56 -0.64 5.04
C THR A 89 6.80 0.84 4.80
N PHE A 90 5.75 1.66 4.81
CA PHE A 90 5.78 3.08 4.43
C PHE A 90 6.20 3.36 2.98
N GLU A 91 6.23 2.34 2.12
CA GLU A 91 6.44 2.52 0.68
C GLU A 91 5.19 3.06 -0.02
N VAL A 92 5.39 3.80 -1.11
CA VAL A 92 4.29 4.34 -1.93
C VAL A 92 3.65 3.22 -2.75
N LEU A 93 2.40 2.89 -2.43
CA LEU A 93 1.61 1.91 -3.14
C LEU A 93 1.13 2.44 -4.50
N PRO A 94 0.95 1.57 -5.52
CA PRO A 94 0.42 1.94 -6.83
C PRO A 94 -1.08 2.28 -6.84
N LEU A 95 -1.58 2.83 -5.74
CA LEU A 95 -2.96 3.22 -5.56
C LEU A 95 -3.15 4.71 -5.86
N VAL A 96 -4.13 5.02 -6.71
CA VAL A 96 -4.56 6.38 -7.02
C VAL A 96 -6.04 6.52 -6.74
N GLU A 97 -6.42 7.56 -6.00
CA GLU A 97 -7.83 7.83 -5.69
C GLU A 97 -8.57 8.43 -6.89
N PHE A 98 -9.79 7.95 -7.10
CA PHE A 98 -10.78 8.59 -7.98
C PHE A 98 -12.04 8.91 -7.19
N THR A 99 -12.81 9.87 -7.69
CA THR A 99 -14.13 10.21 -7.16
C THR A 99 -15.22 9.59 -8.01
N VAL A 100 -16.38 9.37 -7.41
CA VAL A 100 -17.58 8.91 -8.13
C VAL A 100 -18.49 10.10 -8.37
N ASP A 101 -19.13 10.13 -9.53
CA ASP A 101 -20.12 11.15 -9.88
C ASP A 101 -21.26 11.20 -8.85
N ALA A 102 -21.73 12.42 -8.52
CA ALA A 102 -22.78 12.64 -7.53
C ALA A 102 -24.13 12.00 -7.92
N SER A 103 -24.32 11.66 -9.19
CA SER A 103 -25.49 10.92 -9.69
C SER A 103 -25.55 9.46 -9.20
N VAL A 104 -24.42 8.87 -8.81
CA VAL A 104 -24.34 7.48 -8.36
C VAL A 104 -24.22 7.42 -6.83
N PRO A 105 -25.17 6.81 -6.12
CA PRO A 105 -25.08 6.68 -4.67
C PRO A 105 -23.93 5.74 -4.27
N PRO A 106 -23.29 5.95 -3.09
CA PRO A 106 -22.09 5.20 -2.71
C PRO A 106 -22.29 3.67 -2.69
N ASP A 107 -23.45 3.21 -2.22
CA ASP A 107 -23.76 1.78 -2.13
C ASP A 107 -23.92 1.14 -3.52
N GLU A 108 -24.41 1.90 -4.49
CA GLU A 108 -24.50 1.47 -5.88
C GLU A 108 -23.12 1.47 -6.53
N ALA A 109 -22.31 2.50 -6.30
CA ALA A 109 -20.94 2.56 -6.80
C ALA A 109 -20.10 1.36 -6.35
N VAL A 110 -20.25 0.92 -5.09
CA VAL A 110 -19.60 -0.30 -4.59
C VAL A 110 -20.07 -1.54 -5.37
N LYS A 111 -21.36 -1.67 -5.65
CA LYS A 111 -21.90 -2.80 -6.44
C LYS A 111 -21.40 -2.81 -7.88
N LEU A 112 -21.30 -1.64 -8.52
CA LEU A 112 -20.80 -1.51 -9.89
C LEU A 112 -19.33 -1.95 -9.96
N VAL A 113 -18.50 -1.50 -9.03
CA VAL A 113 -17.08 -1.89 -8.93
C VAL A 113 -16.89 -3.38 -8.63
N GLU A 114 -17.80 -3.99 -7.86
CA GLU A 114 -17.75 -5.41 -7.53
C GLU A 114 -18.30 -6.32 -8.65
N SER A 115 -18.94 -5.76 -9.68
CA SER A 115 -19.48 -6.50 -10.83
C SER A 115 -18.39 -6.91 -11.82
N GLU A 116 -18.65 -7.96 -12.61
CA GLU A 116 -17.71 -8.36 -13.67
C GLU A 116 -17.82 -7.42 -14.87
N PRO A 117 -16.68 -6.89 -15.38
CA PRO A 117 -16.71 -5.99 -16.52
C PRO A 117 -17.16 -6.71 -17.80
N PRO A 118 -17.75 -5.99 -18.77
CA PRO A 118 -18.12 -6.57 -20.04
C PRO A 118 -16.89 -7.12 -20.78
N LEU A 119 -17.03 -8.31 -21.38
CA LEU A 119 -15.96 -9.06 -22.05
C LEU A 119 -15.22 -8.31 -23.18
N SER A 120 -15.75 -7.17 -23.62
CA SER A 120 -15.23 -6.39 -24.75
C SER A 120 -14.03 -5.51 -24.41
N GLU A 121 -13.72 -5.25 -23.13
CA GLU A 121 -12.67 -4.30 -22.74
C GLU A 121 -11.78 -4.85 -21.63
N THR A 122 -10.58 -5.33 -21.98
CA THR A 122 -9.70 -6.05 -21.05
C THR A 122 -8.67 -5.20 -20.32
N ASN A 123 -8.64 -3.87 -20.52
CA ASN A 123 -7.57 -3.02 -19.95
C ASN A 123 -8.02 -1.55 -19.77
N PHE A 124 -9.19 -1.30 -19.19
CA PHE A 124 -9.60 0.07 -18.90
C PHE A 124 -8.86 0.60 -17.65
N SER A 125 -7.92 1.54 -17.83
CA SER A 125 -7.43 2.38 -16.73
C SER A 125 -8.01 3.80 -16.82
N PRO A 126 -8.68 4.30 -15.78
CA PRO A 126 -9.21 5.66 -15.73
C PRO A 126 -8.12 6.74 -15.71
N PHE A 127 -6.85 6.33 -15.69
CA PHE A 127 -5.69 7.18 -15.48
C PHE A 127 -4.68 7.15 -16.63
N HIS A 128 -5.01 6.50 -17.77
CA HIS A 128 -4.15 6.35 -18.96
C HIS A 128 -3.60 7.66 -19.55
N ALA A 129 -4.19 8.82 -19.24
CA ALA A 129 -3.62 10.11 -19.60
C ALA A 129 -2.50 10.50 -18.61
N ALA A 130 -1.29 9.97 -18.85
CA ALA A 130 -0.06 10.51 -18.29
C ALA A 130 -0.03 12.03 -18.58
N LEU A 131 0.29 12.84 -17.56
CA LEU A 131 0.36 14.33 -17.55
C LEU A 131 -0.88 15.12 -17.16
N LYS A 132 -2.06 14.53 -16.92
CA LYS A 132 -3.20 15.32 -16.42
C LYS A 132 -3.19 15.41 -14.88
N SER A 133 -2.85 16.59 -14.38
CA SER A 133 -3.19 17.00 -13.01
C SER A 133 -4.69 17.20 -12.89
N GLY A 134 -5.30 16.68 -11.84
CA GLY A 134 -6.74 16.85 -11.57
C GLY A 134 -7.38 15.59 -11.00
N ASP A 135 -8.50 15.81 -10.31
CA ASP A 135 -9.34 14.75 -9.78
C ASP A 135 -10.00 14.01 -10.93
N VAL A 136 -9.97 12.68 -10.87
CA VAL A 136 -10.64 11.83 -11.86
C VAL A 136 -11.98 11.42 -11.28
N CYS A 137 -13.05 11.83 -11.93
CA CYS A 137 -14.41 11.50 -11.55
C CYS A 137 -14.99 10.49 -12.54
N LEU A 138 -15.48 9.35 -12.05
CA LEU A 138 -16.04 8.26 -12.86
C LEU A 138 -17.56 8.22 -12.73
N ASN A 139 -18.24 7.98 -13.85
CA ASN A 139 -19.68 7.75 -13.91
C ASN A 139 -20.01 6.25 -13.79
N ALA A 140 -21.29 5.89 -13.80
CA ALA A 140 -21.73 4.50 -13.67
C ALA A 140 -21.13 3.57 -14.75
N ASP A 141 -21.06 4.03 -16.01
CA ASP A 141 -20.54 3.25 -17.13
C ASP A 141 -19.03 2.98 -16.98
N ASP A 142 -18.26 3.99 -16.54
CA ASP A 142 -16.84 3.84 -16.28
C ASP A 142 -16.57 2.89 -15.11
N LEU A 143 -17.40 2.91 -14.06
CA LEU A 143 -17.27 1.99 -12.92
C LEU A 143 -17.49 0.53 -13.33
N LEU A 144 -18.43 0.26 -14.24
CA LEU A 144 -18.70 -1.08 -14.77
C LEU A 144 -17.54 -1.65 -15.59
N ARG A 145 -16.65 -0.80 -16.09
CA ARG A 145 -15.49 -1.21 -16.90
C ARG A 145 -14.26 -1.52 -16.05
N LEU A 146 -14.30 -1.23 -14.75
CA LEU A 146 -13.20 -1.49 -13.84
C LEU A 146 -13.14 -2.98 -13.47
N GLU A 147 -11.93 -3.52 -13.45
CA GLU A 147 -11.72 -4.84 -12.87
C GLU A 147 -11.80 -4.77 -11.34
N LYS A 148 -12.64 -5.61 -10.73
CA LYS A 148 -12.78 -5.73 -9.27
C LYS A 148 -11.43 -5.87 -8.55
N ALA A 149 -10.50 -6.66 -9.10
CA ALA A 149 -9.19 -6.90 -8.51
C ALA A 149 -8.29 -5.65 -8.49
N GLN A 150 -8.57 -4.67 -9.34
CA GLN A 150 -7.81 -3.43 -9.44
C GLN A 150 -8.37 -2.32 -8.54
N VAL A 151 -9.52 -2.50 -7.89
CA VAL A 151 -10.16 -1.46 -7.08
C VAL A 151 -10.20 -1.83 -5.61
N VAL A 152 -9.65 -0.96 -4.77
CA VAL A 152 -9.72 -1.04 -3.31
C VAL A 152 -10.76 -0.06 -2.80
N VAL A 153 -11.86 -0.58 -2.28
CA VAL A 153 -12.95 0.20 -1.69
C VAL A 153 -12.70 0.40 -0.19
N LEU A 154 -12.59 1.64 0.27
CA LEU A 154 -12.45 1.98 1.70
C LEU A 154 -13.81 2.43 2.26
N LYS A 155 -14.51 1.53 2.96
CA LYS A 155 -15.81 1.81 3.59
C LYS A 155 -15.57 2.52 4.92
N LEU A 156 -15.59 3.85 4.91
CA LEU A 156 -15.33 4.68 6.09
C LEU A 156 -16.60 4.88 6.93
N PRO A 157 -16.50 4.98 8.26
CA PRO A 157 -17.66 5.25 9.11
C PRO A 157 -18.16 6.70 8.92
N PRO A 158 -19.47 6.95 9.06
CA PRO A 158 -20.03 8.31 9.03
C PRO A 158 -19.34 9.25 10.03
N PRO A 159 -19.11 10.53 9.71
CA PRO A 159 -19.59 11.28 8.53
C PRO A 159 -18.68 11.18 7.29
N LEU A 160 -17.68 10.30 7.30
CA LEU A 160 -16.73 10.19 6.19
C LEU A 160 -17.36 9.41 5.03
N LYS A 161 -17.07 9.85 3.80
CA LYS A 161 -17.53 9.18 2.58
C LYS A 161 -16.64 7.99 2.25
N THR A 162 -17.22 6.96 1.63
CA THR A 162 -16.47 5.86 1.01
C THR A 162 -15.45 6.41 0.01
N ARG A 163 -14.23 5.88 0.05
CA ARG A 163 -13.16 6.24 -0.88
C ARG A 163 -12.85 5.08 -1.81
N PHE A 164 -12.50 5.37 -3.05
CA PHE A 164 -12.19 4.37 -4.06
C PHE A 164 -10.77 4.60 -4.57
N LEU A 165 -9.94 3.56 -4.46
CA LEU A 165 -8.55 3.58 -4.90
C LEU A 165 -8.38 2.59 -6.04
N PHE A 166 -7.76 3.02 -7.14
CA PHE A 166 -7.44 2.18 -8.28
C PHE A 166 -5.96 1.81 -8.27
N ASN A 167 -5.67 0.53 -8.49
CA ASN A 167 -4.32 -0.01 -8.62
C ASN A 167 -3.81 0.17 -10.05
N GLN A 168 -2.87 1.10 -10.24
CA GLN A 168 -2.20 1.36 -11.52
C GLN A 168 -1.30 0.23 -11.98
N MET A 169 -0.90 -0.66 -11.08
CA MET A 169 0.07 -1.70 -11.35
C MET A 169 -0.45 -3.04 -10.80
N PRO A 170 -1.27 -3.76 -11.57
CA PRO A 170 -1.87 -5.03 -11.14
C PRO A 170 -0.86 -6.11 -10.72
N SER A 171 0.40 -6.01 -11.18
CA SER A 171 1.49 -6.90 -10.76
C SER A 171 1.92 -6.70 -9.30
N ILE A 172 1.57 -5.57 -8.68
CA ILE A 172 1.80 -5.31 -7.26
C ILE A 172 0.45 -5.46 -6.56
N SER A 173 0.31 -6.53 -5.79
CA SER A 173 -0.89 -6.84 -5.02
C SER A 173 -0.98 -5.98 -3.77
N VAL A 174 -2.18 -5.48 -3.49
CA VAL A 174 -2.45 -4.61 -2.34
C VAL A 174 -3.66 -5.13 -1.59
N SER A 175 -3.52 -5.24 -0.27
CA SER A 175 -4.59 -5.68 0.63
C SER A 175 -5.01 -4.56 1.57
N LYS A 176 -6.28 -4.58 1.99
CA LYS A 176 -6.80 -3.70 3.05
C LYS A 176 -7.19 -4.49 4.29
N CYS A 177 -6.96 -3.91 5.46
CA CYS A 177 -7.50 -4.45 6.70
C CYS A 177 -9.02 -4.19 6.78
N THR A 178 -9.79 -5.22 7.14
CA THR A 178 -11.26 -5.16 7.24
C THR A 178 -11.74 -4.26 8.38
N SER A 179 -10.93 -4.07 9.42
CA SER A 179 -11.29 -3.30 10.61
C SER A 179 -10.91 -1.82 10.52
N CYS A 180 -9.71 -1.51 10.03
CA CYS A 180 -9.19 -0.14 10.03
C CYS A 180 -9.12 0.53 8.65
N ASN A 181 -9.45 -0.19 7.57
CA ASN A 181 -9.35 0.27 6.18
C ASN A 181 -7.94 0.79 5.79
N LYS A 182 -6.89 0.43 6.53
CA LYS A 182 -5.51 0.69 6.10
C LYS A 182 -5.11 -0.28 5.01
N VAL A 183 -4.27 0.18 4.10
CA VAL A 183 -3.78 -0.57 2.95
C VAL A 183 -2.30 -0.92 3.12
N PHE A 184 -1.90 -2.03 2.52
CA PHE A 184 -0.61 -2.68 2.68
C PHE A 184 -0.26 -3.41 1.39
N HIS A 185 1.02 -3.68 1.13
CA HIS A 185 1.36 -4.78 0.22
C HIS A 185 0.74 -6.07 0.76
N SER A 186 0.15 -6.88 -0.13
CA SER A 186 -0.54 -8.09 0.31
C SER A 186 0.42 -9.04 1.02
N ASP A 187 1.61 -9.27 0.47
CA ASP A 187 2.60 -10.21 1.03
C ASP A 187 3.02 -9.82 2.45
N ASP A 188 3.28 -8.52 2.70
CA ASP A 188 3.64 -8.02 4.03
C ASP A 188 2.49 -8.14 5.03
N PHE A 189 1.26 -7.85 4.59
CA PHE A 189 0.07 -7.94 5.43
C PHE A 189 -0.28 -9.38 5.79
N GLU A 190 -0.26 -10.27 4.81
CA GLU A 190 -0.50 -11.70 4.99
C GLU A 190 0.56 -12.31 5.91
N MET A 191 1.83 -12.01 5.69
CA MET A 191 2.92 -12.48 6.55
C MET A 191 2.74 -11.99 7.99
N ALA A 192 2.41 -10.71 8.20
CA ALA A 192 2.16 -10.16 9.54
C ALA A 192 0.96 -10.83 10.22
N VAL A 193 -0.13 -11.07 9.48
CA VAL A 193 -1.32 -11.76 10.00
C VAL A 193 -1.04 -13.24 10.29
N LEU A 194 -0.22 -13.92 9.48
CA LEU A 194 0.17 -15.31 9.73
C LEU A 194 1.02 -15.45 10.99
N GLN A 195 1.97 -14.52 11.20
CA GLN A 195 2.86 -14.52 12.35
C GLN A 195 2.15 -14.12 13.65
N GLU A 196 1.37 -13.04 13.63
CA GLU A 196 0.81 -12.42 14.84
C GLU A 196 -0.70 -12.63 15.01
N GLY A 197 -1.40 -13.13 13.98
CA GLY A 197 -2.86 -13.34 13.98
C GLY A 197 -3.70 -12.08 13.83
N HIS A 198 -3.08 -10.90 13.64
CA HIS A 198 -3.77 -9.63 13.62
C HIS A 198 -3.16 -8.60 12.68
N CYS A 199 -3.92 -7.56 12.32
CA CYS A 199 -3.43 -6.45 11.52
C CYS A 199 -2.22 -5.75 12.19
N PRO A 200 -1.10 -5.51 11.48
CA PRO A 200 0.11 -4.90 12.06
C PRO A 200 -0.11 -3.44 12.51
N PHE A 201 -1.17 -2.80 12.01
CA PHE A 201 -1.52 -1.42 12.38
C PHE A 201 -2.52 -1.35 13.54
N CYS A 202 -3.73 -1.91 13.38
CA CYS A 202 -4.80 -1.76 14.39
C CYS A 202 -4.91 -2.93 15.38
N ARG A 203 -4.17 -4.03 15.17
CA ARG A 203 -4.18 -5.24 15.99
C ARG A 203 -5.53 -5.95 16.11
N SER A 204 -6.50 -5.58 15.27
CA SER A 204 -7.73 -6.36 15.12
C SER A 204 -7.39 -7.72 14.51
N ALA A 205 -7.97 -8.78 15.08
CA ALA A 205 -7.90 -10.12 14.50
C ALA A 205 -8.36 -10.07 13.04
N GLN A 206 -7.63 -10.76 12.17
CA GLN A 206 -7.99 -10.87 10.75
C GLN A 206 -8.36 -12.33 10.48
N GLU A 207 -9.37 -12.55 9.64
CA GLU A 207 -9.77 -13.89 9.23
C GLU A 207 -8.61 -14.51 8.43
N ARG A 208 -8.18 -15.71 8.82
CA ARG A 208 -7.24 -16.50 8.03
C ARG A 208 -7.97 -17.00 6.78
N SER A 209 -7.35 -16.87 5.63
CA SER A 209 -7.82 -17.45 4.36
C SER A 209 -7.67 -18.98 4.33
N ASP A 210 -8.07 -19.69 5.38
CA ASP A 210 -7.99 -21.16 5.48
C ASP A 210 -9.21 -21.85 4.82
N ASN A 211 -9.65 -21.39 3.64
CA ASN A 211 -10.74 -22.01 2.88
C ASN A 211 -10.26 -22.66 1.58
N LEU A 212 -9.25 -23.54 1.70
CA LEU A 212 -9.01 -24.62 0.72
C LEU A 212 -9.01 -26.00 1.38
N ALA A 213 -9.68 -26.15 2.52
CA ALA A 213 -9.85 -27.43 3.21
C ALA A 213 -11.25 -27.57 3.84
N SER A 214 -12.32 -27.29 3.08
CA SER A 214 -13.67 -27.72 3.46
C SER A 214 -14.58 -27.90 2.25
N SER A 215 -14.11 -28.70 1.29
CA SER A 215 -14.97 -29.32 0.27
C SER A 215 -14.73 -30.83 0.25
N PHE A 216 -14.71 -31.44 1.44
CA PHE A 216 -15.09 -32.85 1.57
C PHE A 216 -16.47 -32.87 2.20
N PRO A 217 -17.50 -33.39 1.50
CA PRO A 217 -18.78 -33.62 2.14
C PRO A 217 -18.57 -34.65 3.26
N ASP A 218 -18.98 -34.26 4.46
CA ASP A 218 -19.03 -35.10 5.65
C ASP A 218 -20.02 -36.25 5.37
N ASN A 219 -19.52 -37.39 4.89
CA ASN A 219 -20.35 -38.57 4.69
C ASN A 219 -20.58 -39.23 6.05
N SER A 220 -21.55 -38.71 6.81
CA SER A 220 -22.08 -39.34 8.01
C SER A 220 -23.02 -40.48 7.65
N ASP A 221 -22.48 -41.52 7.02
CA ASP A 221 -23.13 -42.82 6.98
C ASP A 221 -22.80 -43.57 8.29
N THR A 222 -23.75 -43.52 9.22
CA THR A 222 -23.79 -44.41 10.37
C THR A 222 -23.91 -45.85 9.89
N ASN A 223 -22.80 -46.60 9.90
CA ASN A 223 -22.86 -48.04 9.99
C ASN A 223 -21.63 -48.58 10.74
N SER A 224 -21.86 -49.03 11.97
CA SER A 224 -20.84 -49.63 12.83
C SER A 224 -20.71 -51.13 12.51
N PRO A 225 -19.52 -51.65 12.17
CA PRO A 225 -19.32 -53.10 12.09
C PRO A 225 -18.71 -53.64 13.38
N THR A 226 -19.31 -54.72 13.87
CA THR A 226 -18.88 -55.55 15.02
C THR A 226 -17.52 -56.23 14.79
N PRO A 227 -16.79 -56.61 15.85
CA PRO A 227 -15.37 -56.93 15.77
C PRO A 227 -15.09 -58.44 15.59
N GLU A 228 -15.32 -59.03 14.41
CA GLU A 228 -14.79 -60.37 14.08
C GLU A 228 -14.46 -60.49 12.59
N GLY A 229 -13.19 -60.61 12.22
CA GLY A 229 -12.84 -60.85 10.80
C GLY A 229 -11.37 -60.75 10.36
N TRP A 230 -10.39 -60.61 11.25
CA TRP A 230 -8.97 -60.38 10.87
C TRP A 230 -8.13 -61.66 10.68
N LYS A 231 -8.73 -62.82 10.37
CA LYS A 231 -8.01 -64.10 10.16
C LYS A 231 -8.20 -64.74 8.77
N ALA A 232 -8.08 -64.00 7.67
CA ALA A 232 -8.20 -64.62 6.33
C ALA A 232 -7.26 -64.09 5.23
N TRP A 233 -6.16 -63.39 5.53
CA TRP A 233 -5.24 -62.87 4.49
C TRP A 233 -3.75 -63.18 4.75
N LEU A 234 -3.46 -64.38 5.25
CA LEU A 234 -2.12 -64.99 5.14
C LEU A 234 -2.26 -66.42 4.63
N ALA A 235 -2.52 -66.53 3.33
CA ALA A 235 -2.22 -67.68 2.48
C ALA A 235 -1.43 -67.15 1.27
#